data_AF-A0A0B2UPR0-F1
#
_entry.id   AF-A0A0B2UPR0-F1
#
_cell.length_a   1.000
_cell.length_b   1.000
_cell.length_c   1.000
_cell.angle_alpha   90.00
_cell.angle_beta   90.00
_cell.angle_gamma   90.00
#
_symmetry.space_group_name_H-M   'P 1'
#
loop_
_entity.id
_entity.type
_entity.pdbx_description
1 polymer ?
#
loop_
_entity_poly.entity_id
_entity_poly.type
_entity_poly.pdbx_seq_one_letter_code
_entity_poly.pdbx_strand_id
1 'polypeptide(L)'
;MAEVAVEMFARKAKSADVTTSLQRFADLHRDCASRAKHLKLALDALCVQEKRQFIDDYSFEMFHLVDELLLQGDLTQAGQAVLEAESALWTLEQLLCLAPELVGNGQFSLQFRSM
;
A
#
# COMPACT_ATOMS: atom_id res chain seq x y z
N MET A 1 33.27 -14.38 -4.05
CA MET A 1 32.93 -13.91 -2.68
C MET A 1 32.59 -12.42 -2.60
N ALA A 2 33.20 -11.54 -3.42
CA ALA A 2 32.86 -10.11 -3.43
C ALA A 2 31.43 -9.79 -3.96
N GLU A 3 30.95 -10.50 -4.98
CA GLU A 3 29.59 -10.33 -5.53
C GLU A 3 28.48 -10.64 -4.51
N VAL A 4 28.63 -11.74 -3.76
CA VAL A 4 27.65 -12.18 -2.76
C VAL A 4 27.52 -11.17 -1.62
N ALA A 5 28.63 -10.51 -1.25
CA ALA A 5 28.60 -9.46 -0.24
C ALA A 5 27.87 -8.21 -0.76
N VAL A 6 28.12 -7.78 -2.00
CA VAL A 6 27.40 -6.64 -2.62
C VAL A 6 25.90 -6.93 -2.70
N GLU A 7 25.51 -8.15 -3.08
CA GLU A 7 24.10 -8.53 -3.17
C GLU A 7 23.44 -8.60 -1.78
N MET A 8 24.15 -9.10 -0.76
CA MET A 8 23.63 -9.13 0.61
C MET A 8 23.52 -7.74 1.24
N PHE A 9 24.48 -6.84 0.98
CA PHE A 9 24.41 -5.43 1.42
C PHE A 9 23.33 -4.65 0.67
N ALA A 10 23.15 -4.90 -0.64
CA ALA A 10 22.06 -4.31 -1.43
C ALA A 10 20.68 -4.80 -0.97
N ARG A 11 20.55 -6.08 -0.60
CA ARG A 11 19.33 -6.64 0.00
C ARG A 11 19.06 -6.08 1.40
N LYS A 12 20.09 -5.88 2.23
CA LYS A 12 19.95 -5.25 3.56
C LYS A 12 19.58 -3.78 3.48
N ALA A 13 20.21 -3.02 2.57
CA ALA A 13 19.88 -1.62 2.31
C ALA A 13 18.46 -1.48 1.74
N LYS A 14 18.09 -2.30 0.75
CA LYS A 14 16.69 -2.42 0.29
C LYS A 14 15.73 -2.73 1.44
N SER A 15 16.09 -3.63 2.36
CA SER A 15 15.20 -3.96 3.49
C SER A 15 14.97 -2.78 4.43
N ALA A 16 16.00 -1.96 4.71
CA ALA A 16 15.87 -0.79 5.58
C ALA A 16 15.02 0.32 4.94
N ASP A 17 15.18 0.53 3.63
CA ASP A 17 14.36 1.47 2.85
C ASP A 17 12.89 1.02 2.75
N VAL A 18 12.67 -0.30 2.69
CA VAL A 18 11.33 -0.92 2.71
C VAL A 18 10.68 -0.76 4.07
N THR A 19 11.38 -1.06 5.17
CA THR A 19 10.83 -0.85 6.53
C THR A 19 10.49 0.61 6.78
N THR A 20 11.33 1.54 6.30
CA THR A 20 11.05 2.98 6.41
C THR A 20 9.85 3.38 5.57
N SER A 21 9.71 2.86 4.35
CA SER A 21 8.55 3.13 3.50
C SER A 21 7.27 2.56 4.11
N LEU A 22 7.34 1.35 4.67
CA LEU A 22 6.24 0.72 5.38
C LEU A 22 5.75 1.59 6.55
N GLN A 23 6.66 2.06 7.40
CA GLN A 23 6.31 2.93 8.53
C GLN A 23 5.63 4.22 8.05
N ARG A 24 6.09 4.80 6.93
CA ARG A 24 5.50 6.02 6.37
C ARG A 24 4.15 5.78 5.70
N PHE A 25 3.90 4.58 5.18
CA PHE A 25 2.62 4.18 4.64
C PHE A 25 1.60 3.92 5.76
N ALA A 26 2.01 3.25 6.83
CA ALA A 26 1.14 2.88 7.95
C ALA A 26 0.79 4.05 8.89
N ASP A 27 1.52 5.17 8.81
CA ASP A 27 1.22 6.38 9.58
C ASP A 27 -0.01 7.11 9.02
N LEU A 28 -1.18 6.90 9.64
CA LEU A 28 -2.46 7.51 9.25
C LEU A 28 -2.50 9.04 9.39
N HIS A 29 -1.54 9.65 10.09
CA HIS A 29 -1.46 11.10 10.21
C HIS A 29 -0.72 11.75 9.03
N ARG A 30 -0.11 10.95 8.16
CA ARG A 30 0.51 11.43 6.92
C ARG A 30 -0.50 11.66 5.82
N ASP A 31 -0.15 12.62 4.97
CA ASP A 31 -0.84 12.89 3.71
C ASP A 31 -1.01 11.62 2.84
N CYS A 32 -2.18 11.48 2.24
CA CYS A 32 -2.58 10.32 1.46
C CYS A 32 -1.70 10.12 0.21
N ALA A 33 -1.28 11.20 -0.48
CA ALA A 33 -0.39 11.09 -1.62
C ALA A 33 1.00 10.57 -1.20
N SER A 34 1.50 11.03 -0.04
CA SER A 34 2.74 10.48 0.54
C SER A 34 2.59 9.00 0.89
N ARG A 35 1.47 8.59 1.48
CA ARG A 35 1.23 7.19 1.87
C ARG A 35 1.13 6.28 0.65
N ALA A 36 0.41 6.71 -0.39
CA ALA A 36 0.30 5.98 -1.66
C ALA A 36 1.65 5.77 -2.36
N LYS A 37 2.50 6.80 -2.35
CA LYS A 37 3.87 6.68 -2.87
C LYS A 37 4.67 5.63 -2.11
N HIS A 38 4.60 5.63 -0.78
CA HIS A 38 5.36 4.70 0.04
C HIS A 38 4.82 3.26 -0.01
N LEU A 39 3.52 3.09 -0.21
CA LEU A 39 2.91 1.79 -0.50
C LEU A 39 3.47 1.18 -1.79
N LYS A 40 3.51 1.96 -2.88
CA LYS A 40 4.10 1.51 -4.17
C LYS A 40 5.56 1.08 -3.99
N LEU A 41 6.37 1.89 -3.31
CA LEU A 41 7.78 1.58 -3.03
C LEU A 41 7.94 0.32 -2.18
N ALA A 42 7.09 0.12 -1.17
CA ALA A 42 7.12 -1.07 -0.34
C ALA A 42 6.77 -2.31 -1.16
N LEU A 43 5.67 -2.29 -1.91
CA LEU A 43 5.23 -3.42 -2.72
C LEU A 43 6.23 -3.76 -3.83
N ASP A 44 6.81 -2.78 -4.53
CA ASP A 44 7.78 -3.04 -5.61
C ASP A 44 9.05 -3.79 -5.15
N ALA A 45 9.38 -3.71 -3.86
CA ALA A 45 10.53 -4.41 -3.30
C ALA A 45 10.22 -5.85 -2.86
N LEU A 46 8.95 -6.23 -2.74
CA LEU A 46 8.50 -7.52 -2.23
C LEU A 46 8.25 -8.53 -3.36
N CYS A 47 8.55 -9.80 -3.11
CA CYS A 47 8.11 -10.88 -4.00
C CYS A 47 6.60 -11.17 -3.82
N VAL A 48 6.01 -11.95 -4.73
CA VAL A 48 4.56 -12.22 -4.75
C VAL A 48 4.05 -12.80 -3.42
N GLN A 49 4.81 -13.66 -2.76
CA GLN A 49 4.41 -14.26 -1.47
C GLN A 49 4.42 -13.23 -0.34
N GLU A 50 5.47 -12.41 -0.27
CA GLU A 50 5.59 -11.34 0.72
C GLU A 50 4.53 -10.26 0.52
N LYS A 51 4.16 -9.95 -0.73
CA LYS A 51 3.07 -9.01 -1.05
C LYS A 51 1.72 -9.47 -0.48
N ARG A 52 1.41 -10.77 -0.52
CA ARG A 52 0.15 -11.28 0.05
C ARG A 52 0.13 -11.12 1.56
N GLN A 53 1.19 -11.56 2.24
CA GLN A 53 1.31 -11.40 3.69
C GLN A 53 1.24 -9.92 4.09
N PHE A 54 1.92 -9.04 3.36
CA PHE A 54 1.86 -7.60 3.56
C PHE A 54 0.42 -7.08 3.49
N ILE A 55 -0.35 -7.52 2.48
CA ILE A 55 -1.71 -7.03 2.29
C ILE A 55 -2.63 -7.54 3.41
N ASP A 56 -2.44 -8.76 3.89
CA ASP A 56 -3.16 -9.25 5.05
C ASP A 56 -2.85 -8.41 6.31
N ASP A 57 -1.56 -8.17 6.56
CA ASP A 57 -1.06 -7.44 7.73
C ASP A 57 -1.47 -5.95 7.74
N TYR A 58 -1.58 -5.32 6.57
CA TYR A 58 -1.85 -3.89 6.39
C TYR A 58 -3.14 -3.59 5.62
N SER A 59 -4.06 -4.54 5.58
CA SER A 59 -5.33 -4.45 4.87
C SER A 59 -6.11 -3.20 5.29
N PHE A 60 -6.14 -2.92 6.60
CA PHE A 60 -6.80 -1.75 7.15
C PHE A 60 -6.25 -0.43 6.59
N GLU A 61 -4.93 -0.23 6.64
CA GLU A 61 -4.29 0.99 6.15
C GLU A 61 -4.44 1.16 4.65
N MET A 62 -4.46 0.06 3.89
CA MET A 62 -4.73 0.09 2.46
C MET A 62 -6.17 0.51 2.15
N PHE A 63 -7.16 -0.04 2.84
CA PHE A 63 -8.56 0.35 2.65
C PHE A 63 -8.80 1.81 3.06
N HIS A 64 -8.26 2.22 4.21
CA HIS A 64 -8.34 3.61 4.65
C HIS A 64 -7.72 4.58 3.64
N LEU A 65 -6.58 4.20 3.04
CA LEU A 65 -5.94 5.00 2.01
C LEU A 65 -6.80 5.15 0.75
N VAL A 66 -7.47 4.06 0.31
CA VAL A 66 -8.40 4.10 -0.81
C VAL A 66 -9.56 5.05 -0.52
N ASP A 67 -10.16 4.95 0.66
CA ASP A 67 -11.26 5.83 1.06
C ASP A 67 -10.84 7.29 1.06
N GLU A 68 -9.70 7.62 1.67
CA GLU A 68 -9.20 9.00 1.70
C GLU A 68 -8.93 9.55 0.31
N LEU A 69 -8.26 8.79 -0.56
CA LEU A 69 -7.95 9.22 -1.91
C LEU A 69 -9.22 9.42 -2.77
N LEU A 70 -10.29 8.64 -2.54
CA LEU A 70 -11.54 8.76 -3.30
C LEU A 70 -12.51 9.80 -2.71
N LEU A 71 -12.57 9.93 -1.38
CA LEU A 71 -13.53 10.80 -0.68
C LEU A 71 -13.01 12.23 -0.52
N GLN A 72 -11.70 12.44 -0.44
CA GLN A 72 -11.11 13.77 -0.26
C GLN A 72 -10.66 14.42 -1.57
N GLY A 73 -10.76 13.72 -2.71
CA GLY A 73 -10.41 14.27 -4.01
C GLY A 73 -11.29 15.45 -4.38
N ASP A 74 -10.73 16.66 -4.33
CA ASP A 74 -11.42 17.86 -4.79
C ASP A 74 -11.46 17.86 -6.33
N LEU A 75 -12.60 17.46 -6.89
CA LEU A 75 -12.84 17.40 -8.33
C LEU A 75 -12.67 18.75 -9.05
N THR A 76 -12.61 19.87 -8.30
CA THR A 76 -12.31 21.18 -8.88
C THR A 76 -10.85 21.32 -9.28
N GLN A 77 -9.93 20.56 -8.67
CA GLN A 77 -8.52 20.44 -9.05
C GLN A 77 -8.28 19.19 -9.90
N ALA A 78 -8.88 19.17 -11.10
CA ALA A 78 -8.95 18.00 -11.97
C ALA A 78 -7.62 17.27 -12.20
N GLY A 79 -6.47 17.97 -12.20
CA GLY A 79 -5.16 17.32 -12.34
C GLY A 79 -4.75 16.47 -11.13
N GLN A 80 -4.87 17.03 -9.93
CA GLN A 80 -4.46 16.37 -8.69
C GLN A 80 -5.44 15.26 -8.30
N ALA A 81 -6.75 15.53 -8.42
CA ALA A 81 -7.79 14.55 -8.14
C ALA A 81 -7.71 13.30 -9.05
N VAL A 82 -7.28 13.45 -10.31
CA VAL A 82 -7.06 12.31 -11.21
C VAL A 82 -5.90 11.43 -10.74
N LEU A 83 -4.79 12.01 -10.26
CA LEU A 83 -3.65 11.24 -9.76
C LEU A 83 -3.97 10.50 -8.46
N GLU A 84 -4.77 11.13 -7.60
CA GLU A 84 -5.28 10.51 -6.36
C GLU A 84 -6.22 9.36 -6.67
N ALA A 85 -7.16 9.56 -7.60
CA ALA A 85 -8.04 8.50 -8.08
C ALA A 85 -7.28 7.34 -8.73
N GLU A 86 -6.28 7.62 -9.57
CA GLU A 86 -5.42 6.58 -10.16
C GLU A 86 -4.66 5.80 -9.07
N SER A 87 -4.17 6.49 -8.04
CA SER A 87 -3.49 5.85 -6.91
C SER A 87 -4.44 5.00 -6.06
N ALA A 88 -5.69 5.44 -5.88
CA ALA A 88 -6.72 4.66 -5.20
C ALA A 88 -7.08 3.39 -5.98
N LEU A 89 -7.30 3.52 -7.29
CA LEU A 89 -7.64 2.40 -8.17
C LEU A 89 -6.50 1.38 -8.23
N TRP A 90 -5.25 1.84 -8.31
CA TRP A 90 -4.10 0.95 -8.24
C TRP A 90 -4.03 0.21 -6.89
N THR A 91 -4.30 0.89 -5.78
CA THR A 91 -4.31 0.27 -4.44
C THR A 91 -5.41 -0.79 -4.32
N LEU A 92 -6.61 -0.49 -4.84
CA LEU A 92 -7.72 -1.45 -4.94
C LEU A 92 -7.35 -2.66 -5.80
N GLU A 93 -6.70 -2.45 -6.94
CA GLU A 93 -6.23 -3.55 -7.79
C GLU A 93 -5.28 -4.47 -7.01
N GLN A 94 -4.33 -3.92 -6.25
CA GLN A 94 -3.43 -4.76 -5.44
C GLN A 94 -4.20 -5.60 -4.43
N LEU A 95 -5.17 -5.01 -3.71
CA LEU A 95 -6.04 -5.73 -2.76
C LEU A 95 -6.82 -6.86 -3.46
N LEU A 96 -7.47 -6.56 -4.58
CA LEU A 96 -8.30 -7.52 -5.31
C LEU A 96 -7.51 -8.66 -5.94
N CYS A 97 -6.31 -8.38 -6.45
CA CYS A 97 -5.48 -9.37 -7.13
C CYS A 97 -4.67 -10.25 -6.17
N LEU A 98 -4.28 -9.72 -5.02
CA LEU A 98 -3.36 -10.41 -4.10
C LEU A 98 -4.06 -10.98 -2.87
N ALA A 99 -5.20 -10.42 -2.46
CA ALA A 99 -5.99 -10.89 -1.33
C ALA A 99 -7.51 -10.92 -1.64
N PRO A 100 -7.94 -11.65 -2.68
CA PRO A 100 -9.35 -11.71 -3.08
C PRO A 100 -10.26 -12.24 -1.96
N GLU A 101 -9.74 -13.08 -1.07
CA GLU A 101 -10.42 -13.60 0.12
C GLU A 101 -10.90 -12.52 1.10
N LEU A 102 -10.18 -11.39 1.21
CA LEU A 102 -10.58 -10.26 2.06
C LEU A 102 -11.87 -9.60 1.54
N VAL A 103 -12.09 -9.65 0.22
CA VAL A 103 -13.25 -9.06 -0.45
C VAL A 103 -14.38 -10.08 -0.61
N GLY A 104 -14.06 -11.32 -0.96
CA GLY A 104 -15.03 -12.37 -1.30
C GLY A 104 -15.74 -13.02 -0.11
N ASN A 105 -15.15 -13.02 1.10
CA ASN A 105 -15.73 -13.69 2.26
C ASN A 105 -16.65 -12.81 3.13
N GLY A 106 -16.99 -11.59 2.68
CA GLY A 106 -17.82 -10.66 3.46
C GLY A 106 -17.12 -10.05 4.68
N GLN A 107 -15.83 -10.33 4.90
CA GLN A 107 -15.01 -9.67 5.92
C GLN A 107 -14.92 -8.15 5.68
N PHE A 108 -14.94 -7.72 4.42
CA PHE A 108 -15.10 -6.33 3.99
C PHE A 108 -16.27 -5.60 4.69
N SER A 109 -17.41 -6.28 4.93
CA SER A 109 -18.57 -5.68 5.60
C SER A 109 -18.52 -5.71 7.13
N LEU A 110 -17.74 -6.61 7.73
CA LEU A 110 -17.64 -6.72 9.19
C LEU A 110 -16.58 -5.78 9.77
N GLN A 111 -15.47 -5.56 9.05
CA GLN A 111 -14.40 -4.67 9.50
C GLN A 111 -14.81 -3.19 9.39
N PHE A 112 -15.58 -2.81 8.36
CA PHE A 112 -16.16 -1.47 8.20
C PHE A 112 -17.29 -1.14 9.19
N ARG A 113 -17.94 -2.14 9.81
CA ARG A 113 -19.03 -1.93 10.79
C ARG A 113 -18.58 -1.98 12.24
N SER A 114 -17.36 -2.45 12.51
CA SER A 114 -16.80 -2.60 13.86
C SER A 114 -15.82 -1.48 14.25
N MET A 115 -15.62 -0.49 13.37
CA MET A 115 -14.84 0.73 13.62
C MET A 115 -15.76 1.95 13.54
#